data_AF-A0A842Q2C9-F1
#
_entry.id   AF-A0A842Q2C9-F1
#
_cell.length_a   1.000
_cell.length_b   1.000
_cell.length_c   1.000
_cell.angle_alpha   90.00
_cell.angle_beta   90.00
_cell.angle_gamma   90.00
#
_symmetry.space_group_name_H-M   'P 1'
#
loop_
_entity.id
_entity.type
_entity.pdbx_description
1 polymer ?
#
loop_
_entity_poly.entity_id
_entity_poly.type
_entity_poly.pdbx_seq_one_letter_code
_entity_poly.pdbx_strand_id
1 'polypeptide(L)'
;MTEFNNDPYSVLFAQFASKLESHLLKYGVACVDADMIIEESSILYFRKLNSSKKKLFKLLKRQNPETVFIDSACQVIGRLIPEAKQNFGSYNEISKCIH
;
A
#
# COMPACT_ATOMS: atom_id res chain seq x y z
N MET A 1 -26.98 -2.37 -5.58
CA MET A 1 -26.03 -2.85 -6.59
C MET A 1 -24.71 -2.15 -6.31
N THR A 2 -23.71 -2.89 -5.84
CA THR A 2 -22.35 -2.39 -5.65
C THR A 2 -21.79 -2.12 -7.04
N GLU A 3 -21.70 -0.86 -7.43
CA GLU A 3 -20.94 -0.47 -8.61
C GLU A 3 -19.53 -1.01 -8.42
N PHE A 4 -19.14 -2.00 -9.23
CA PHE A 4 -17.74 -2.35 -9.39
C PHE A 4 -17.09 -1.12 -10.01
N ASN A 5 -16.67 -0.19 -9.15
CA ASN A 5 -15.81 0.91 -9.54
C ASN A 5 -14.57 0.24 -10.13
N ASN A 6 -14.51 0.16 -11.46
CA ASN A 6 -13.33 -0.12 -12.26
C ASN A 6 -12.35 1.05 -12.10
N ASP A 7 -12.04 1.42 -10.85
CA ASP A 7 -11.01 2.36 -10.53
C ASP A 7 -9.68 1.64 -10.80
N PRO A 8 -8.89 2.06 -11.80
CA PRO A 8 -7.60 1.45 -12.09
C PRO A 8 -6.69 1.39 -10.85
N TYR A 9 -6.91 2.27 -9.86
CA TYR A 9 -6.19 2.22 -8.59
C TYR A 9 -6.52 1.01 -7.73
N SER A 10 -7.75 0.48 -7.79
CA SER A 10 -8.14 -0.73 -7.06
C SER A 10 -7.51 -1.99 -7.65
N VAL A 11 -7.43 -2.06 -8.98
CA VAL A 11 -6.76 -3.18 -9.67
C VAL A 11 -5.26 -3.19 -9.34
N LEU A 12 -4.60 -2.02 -9.44
CA LEU A 12 -3.19 -1.88 -9.07
C LEU A 12 -2.96 -2.21 -7.59
N PHE A 13 -3.82 -1.73 -6.70
CA PHE A 13 -3.73 -2.05 -5.28
C PHE A 13 -3.79 -3.56 -5.03
N ALA A 14 -4.74 -4.27 -5.64
CA ALA A 14 -4.87 -5.72 -5.48
C ALA A 14 -3.62 -6.47 -5.97
N GLN A 15 -3.04 -6.05 -7.09
CA GLN A 15 -1.79 -6.63 -7.61
C GLN A 15 -0.62 -6.42 -6.64
N PHE A 16 -0.44 -5.21 -6.13
CA PHE A 16 0.61 -4.91 -5.16
C PHE A 16 0.38 -5.60 -3.81
N ALA A 17 -0.87 -5.67 -3.35
CA ALA A 17 -1.25 -6.31 -2.10
C ALA A 17 -0.93 -7.80 -2.09
N SER A 18 -1.23 -8.53 -3.17
CA SER A 18 -0.89 -9.97 -3.28
C SER A 18 0.61 -10.22 -3.20
N LYS A 19 1.43 -9.35 -3.81
CA LYS A 19 2.89 -9.42 -3.73
C LYS A 19 3.39 -9.09 -2.32
N LEU A 20 2.81 -8.07 -1.70
CA LEU A 20 3.13 -7.68 -0.33
C LEU A 20 2.78 -8.79 0.67
N GLU A 21 1.61 -9.40 0.56
CA GLU A 21 1.18 -10.53 1.38
C GLU A 21 2.20 -11.67 1.33
N SER A 22 2.57 -12.09 0.12
CA SER A 22 3.57 -13.13 -0.09
C SER A 22 4.93 -12.78 0.54
N HIS A 23 5.33 -11.50 0.45
CA HIS A 23 6.53 -10.99 1.08
C HIS A 23 6.45 -11.05 2.61
N LEU A 24 5.35 -10.60 3.22
CA LEU A 24 5.15 -10.63 4.67
C LEU A 24 5.17 -12.07 5.21
N LEU A 25 4.45 -12.99 4.56
CA LEU A 25 4.42 -14.40 4.93
C LEU A 25 5.82 -15.04 4.85
N LYS A 26 6.61 -14.70 3.83
CA LYS A 26 7.99 -15.17 3.69
C LYS A 26 8.88 -14.76 4.86
N TYR A 27 8.61 -13.60 5.48
CA TYR A 27 9.33 -13.11 6.66
C TYR A 27 8.70 -13.56 7.99
N GLY A 28 7.74 -14.49 7.96
CA GLY A 28 7.15 -15.09 9.16
C GLY A 28 6.07 -14.23 9.81
N VAL A 29 5.56 -13.21 9.13
CA VAL A 29 4.38 -12.46 9.59
C VAL A 29 3.17 -13.39 9.51
N ALA A 30 2.36 -13.42 10.58
CA ALA A 30 1.16 -14.26 10.60
C ALA A 30 0.14 -13.76 9.56
N CYS A 31 -0.66 -14.67 9.01
CA CYS A 31 -1.67 -14.32 8.00
C CYS A 31 -2.62 -13.21 8.48
N VAL A 32 -3.09 -13.28 9.73
CA VAL A 32 -3.95 -12.26 10.33
C VAL A 32 -3.28 -10.88 10.41
N ASP A 33 -1.98 -10.84 10.69
CA ASP A 33 -1.23 -9.59 10.73
C ASP A 33 -0.99 -9.04 9.33
N ALA A 34 -0.75 -9.92 8.35
CA ALA A 34 -0.63 -9.55 6.95
C ALA A 34 -1.94 -8.96 6.41
N ASP A 35 -3.08 -9.58 6.73
CA ASP A 35 -4.42 -9.07 6.39
C ASP A 35 -4.64 -7.67 6.98
N MET A 36 -4.33 -7.49 8.27
CA MET A 36 -4.42 -6.20 8.94
C MET A 36 -3.52 -5.13 8.29
N ILE A 37 -2.28 -5.49 7.93
CA ILE A 37 -1.36 -4.59 7.22
C ILE A 37 -1.95 -4.16 5.88
N ILE A 38 -2.51 -5.09 5.11
CA ILE A 38 -3.09 -4.82 3.79
C ILE A 38 -4.33 -3.94 3.92
N GLU A 39 -5.23 -4.25 4.85
CA GLU A 39 -6.45 -3.47 5.11
C GLU A 39 -6.11 -2.02 5.47
N GLU A 40 -5.24 -1.80 6.44
CA GLU A 40 -4.87 -0.45 6.86
C GLU A 40 -4.09 0.31 5.78
N SER A 41 -3.26 -0.41 5.01
CA SER A 41 -2.54 0.17 3.87
C SER A 41 -3.51 0.62 2.78
N SER A 42 -4.61 -0.10 2.56
CA SER A 42 -5.66 0.28 1.60
C SER A 42 -6.30 1.62 1.97
N ILE A 43 -6.62 1.82 3.24
CA ILE A 43 -7.22 3.05 3.76
C ILE A 43 -6.29 4.24 3.47
N LEU A 44 -4.99 4.09 3.77
CA LEU A 44 -4.00 5.13 3.52
C LEU A 44 -3.79 5.40 2.03
N TYR A 45 -3.70 4.34 1.23
CA TYR A 45 -3.48 4.41 -0.22
C TYR A 45 -4.59 5.20 -0.91
N PHE A 46 -5.85 4.80 -0.72
CA PHE A 46 -6.98 5.48 -1.34
C PHE A 46 -7.21 6.88 -0.76
N ARG A 47 -6.91 7.10 0.53
CA ARG A 47 -6.95 8.44 1.12
C ARG A 47 -5.94 9.38 0.45
N LYS A 48 -4.69 8.93 0.25
CA LYS A 48 -3.64 9.72 -0.43
C LYS A 48 -4.04 10.04 -1.87
N LEU A 49 -4.49 9.04 -2.63
CA LEU A 49 -4.95 9.23 -4.02
C LEU A 49 -6.16 10.18 -4.12
N ASN A 50 -7.15 10.06 -3.22
CA ASN A 50 -8.33 10.93 -3.24
C ASN A 50 -8.07 12.34 -2.69
N SER A 51 -7.07 12.52 -1.83
CA SER A 51 -6.67 13.85 -1.34
C SER A 51 -6.13 14.75 -2.45
N SER A 52 -5.52 14.16 -3.49
CA SER A 52 -5.07 14.87 -4.68
C SER A 52 -6.24 15.42 -5.52
N LYS A 53 -7.40 14.77 -5.49
CA LYS A 53 -8.62 15.20 -6.21
C LYS A 53 -9.32 16.38 -5.54
N LYS A 54 -9.22 16.52 -4.21
CA LYS A 54 -9.92 17.58 -3.44
C LYS A 54 -9.17 18.92 -3.39
N LYS A 55 -7.86 18.94 -3.66
CA LYS A 55 -7.08 20.18 -3.73
C LYS A 55 -7.21 20.76 -5.15
N LEU A 56 -7.93 21.87 -5.26
CA LEU A 56 -8.24 22.70 -6.43
C LEU A 56 -7.06 23.17 -7.32
N PHE A 57 -5.87 22.59 -7.19
CA PHE A 57 -4.71 22.90 -8.01
C PHE A 57 -4.39 21.73 -8.95
N LYS A 58 -4.89 21.84 -10.18
CA LYS A 58 -4.60 21.01 -11.36
C LYS A 58 -3.10 20.96 -11.78
N LEU A 59 -2.18 21.35 -10.90
CA LEU A 59 -0.74 21.46 -11.16
C LEU A 59 0.11 20.42 -10.42
N LEU A 60 -0.44 19.69 -9.44
CA LEU A 60 0.27 18.57 -8.83
C LEU A 60 0.00 17.30 -9.63
N LYS A 61 1.08 16.78 -10.23
CA LYS A 61 1.15 15.49 -10.93
C LYS A 61 0.28 14.44 -10.24
N ARG A 62 -0.54 13.75 -11.03
CA ARG A 62 -1.24 12.51 -10.63
C ARG A 62 -0.23 11.64 -9.87
N GLN A 63 -0.47 11.38 -8.58
CA GLN A 63 0.49 10.63 -7.77
C GLN A 63 0.70 9.24 -8.39
N ASN A 64 1.96 8.79 -8.45
CA ASN A 64 2.27 7.44 -8.94
C ASN A 64 1.67 6.44 -7.93
N PRO A 65 0.71 5.58 -8.34
CA PRO A 65 0.08 4.62 -7.44
C PRO A 65 1.11 3.70 -6.77
N GLU A 66 2.16 3.30 -7.46
CA GLU A 66 3.21 2.45 -6.89
C GLU A 66 3.90 3.12 -5.70
N THR A 67 4.36 4.37 -5.85
CA THR A 67 4.97 5.13 -4.74
C THR A 67 3.99 5.31 -3.59
N VAL A 68 2.72 5.61 -3.88
CA VAL A 68 1.68 5.76 -2.85
C VAL A 68 1.45 4.45 -2.11
N PHE A 69 1.51 3.31 -2.80
CA PHE A 69 1.39 1.99 -2.20
C PHE A 69 2.56 1.73 -1.26
N ILE A 70 3.81 1.88 -1.73
CA ILE A 70 5.02 1.65 -0.93
C ILE A 70 4.99 2.50 0.33
N ASP A 71 4.73 3.81 0.19
CA ASP A 71 4.68 4.73 1.34
C ASP A 71 3.60 4.33 2.35
N SER A 72 2.46 3.81 1.88
CA SER A 72 1.36 3.39 2.75
C SER A 72 1.70 2.10 3.49
N ALA A 73 2.25 1.11 2.79
CA ALA A 73 2.71 -0.14 3.37
C ALA A 73 3.83 0.08 4.40
N CYS A 74 4.87 0.87 4.06
CA CYS A 74 5.95 1.19 4.99
C CYS A 74 5.45 1.92 6.25
N GLN A 75 4.47 2.81 6.11
CA GLN A 75 3.89 3.51 7.25
C GLN A 75 3.13 2.56 8.18
N VAL A 76 2.36 1.63 7.62
CA VAL A 76 1.58 0.66 8.40
C VAL A 76 2.50 -0.38 9.04
N ILE A 77 3.40 -0.98 8.26
CA ILE A 77 4.39 -1.95 8.77
C ILE A 77 5.24 -1.31 9.86
N GLY A 78 5.76 -0.10 9.66
CA GLY A 78 6.57 0.58 10.67
C GLY A 78 5.81 0.96 11.94
N ARG A 79 4.47 0.99 11.90
CA ARG A 79 3.62 1.21 13.07
C ARG A 79 3.31 -0.11 13.80
N LEU A 80 3.00 -1.17 13.04
CA LEU A 80 2.57 -2.46 13.60
C LEU A 80 3.75 -3.35 13.99
N ILE A 81 4.86 -3.26 13.24
CA ILE A 81 6.09 -4.03 13.42
C ILE A 81 7.28 -3.05 13.30
N PRO A 82 7.56 -2.23 14.33
CA PRO A 82 8.59 -1.19 14.27
C PRO A 82 9.98 -1.70 13.88
N GLU A 83 10.33 -2.92 14.31
CA GLU A 83 11.58 -3.61 14.01
C GLU A 83 11.71 -3.89 12.50
N ALA A 84 10.59 -3.98 11.78
CA ALA A 84 10.59 -4.25 10.35
C ALA A 84 11.00 -3.04 9.49
N LYS A 85 10.99 -1.83 10.07
CA LYS A 85 11.21 -0.58 9.33
C LYS A 85 12.57 -0.50 8.64
N GLN A 86 13.58 -1.18 9.18
CA GLN A 86 14.96 -1.21 8.64
C GLN A 86 15.28 -2.51 7.89
N ASN A 87 14.31 -3.40 7.68
CA ASN A 87 14.51 -4.68 7.00
C ASN A 87 13.45 -4.90 5.89
N PHE A 88 12.73 -6.02 5.89
CA PHE A 88 11.63 -6.36 4.99
C PHE A 88 10.51 -5.31 4.91
N GLY A 89 10.31 -4.49 5.94
CA GLY A 89 9.33 -3.39 5.94
C GLY A 89 9.83 -2.05 5.38
N SER A 90 11.11 -1.98 4.99
CA SER A 90 11.72 -0.76 4.46
C SER A 90 11.23 -0.43 3.04
N TYR A 91 11.29 0.86 2.66
CA TYR A 91 10.85 1.33 1.35
C TYR A 91 11.48 0.54 0.20
N ASN A 92 12.78 0.28 0.28
CA ASN A 92 13.51 -0.44 -0.76
C ASN A 92 13.07 -1.90 -0.88
N GLU A 93 12.81 -2.57 0.24
CA GLU A 93 12.36 -3.97 0.23
C GLU A 93 10.92 -4.09 -0.28
N ILE A 94 10.04 -3.18 0.12
CA ILE A 94 8.67 -3.13 -0.39
C ILE A 94 8.64 -2.74 -1.88
N SER A 95 9.49 -1.80 -2.29
CA SER A 95 9.64 -1.43 -3.70
C SER A 95 10.07 -2.64 -4.55
N LYS A 96 11.06 -3.43 -4.09
CA LYS A 96 11.47 -4.65 -4.79
C LYS A 96 10.37 -5.72 -4.84
N CYS A 97 9.56 -5.86 -3.79
CA CYS A 97 8.58 -6.94 -3.74
C CYS A 97 7.38 -6.73 -4.67
N ILE A 98 7.01 -5.47 -4.96
CA ILE A 98 5.85 -5.17 -5.80
C ILE A 98 6.15 -5.11 -7.31
N HIS A 99 7.42 -5.18 -7.70
CA HIS A 99 7.87 -5.33 -9.10
C HIS A 99 8.01 -6.81 -9.45
#